data_AF-A0A7S2IWB2-F1
#
_entry.id   AF-A0A7S2IWB2-F1
#
_cell.length_a   1.000
_cell.length_b   1.000
_cell.length_c   1.000
_cell.angle_alpha   90.00
_cell.angle_beta   90.00
_cell.angle_gamma   90.00
#
_symmetry.space_group_name_H-M   'P 1'
#
loop_
_entity.id
_entity.type
_entity.pdbx_description
1 polymer ?
#
loop_
_entity_poly.entity_id
_entity_poly.type
_entity_poly.pdbx_seq_one_letter_code
_entity_poly.pdbx_strand_id
1 'polypeptide(L)'
;VIILVAGFNWTAEIDKALEDPATGNANLKVYHKTVTQDVENIVTLVRGDLPKLTRKAVAPLIVIDVHARDVVGELYEKGVSGANDFDWLAQLRYYPAVGDEGSTVRMISTT
;
A
#
# COMPACT_ATOMS: atom_id res chain seq x y z
N VAL A 1 -6.90 -5.21 -13.51
CA VAL A 1 -7.23 -3.78 -13.35
C VAL A 1 -7.35 -3.40 -11.88
N ILE A 2 -8.25 -3.98 -11.09
CA ILE A 2 -8.50 -3.55 -9.70
C ILE A 2 -7.25 -3.69 -8.79
N ILE A 3 -6.49 -4.78 -8.93
CA ILE A 3 -5.22 -5.02 -8.22
C ILE A 3 -4.17 -3.93 -8.50
N LEU A 4 -4.10 -3.46 -9.76
CA LEU A 4 -3.15 -2.42 -10.15
C LEU A 4 -3.51 -1.08 -9.52
N VAL A 5 -4.81 -0.75 -9.50
CA VAL A 5 -5.32 0.48 -8.87
C VAL A 5 -5.02 0.48 -7.37
N ALA A 6 -5.25 -0.65 -6.69
CA ALA A 6 -4.84 -0.80 -5.29
C ALA A 6 -3.34 -0.54 -5.13
N GLY A 7 -2.52 -1.15 -6.00
CA GLY A 7 -1.06 -0.94 -6.11
C GLY A 7 -0.63 0.53 -6.17
N PHE A 8 -1.30 1.33 -7.01
CA PHE A 8 -1.03 2.77 -7.11
C PHE A 8 -1.38 3.52 -5.85
N ASN A 9 -2.56 3.25 -5.28
CA ASN A 9 -3.06 4.00 -4.13
C ASN A 9 -2.13 3.87 -2.93
N TRP A 10 -1.74 2.64 -2.54
CA TRP A 10 -0.89 2.47 -1.37
C TRP A 10 0.53 3.00 -1.60
N THR A 11 1.06 2.89 -2.83
CA THR A 11 2.36 3.49 -3.19
C THR A 11 2.32 5.01 -3.01
N ALA A 12 1.27 5.67 -3.53
CA ALA A 12 1.13 7.11 -3.47
C ALA A 12 0.95 7.63 -2.03
N GLU A 13 0.16 6.95 -1.20
CA GLU A 13 -0.05 7.35 0.20
C GLU A 13 1.21 7.18 1.06
N ILE A 14 2.01 6.13 0.84
CA ILE A 14 3.29 5.97 1.54
C ILE A 14 4.31 7.01 1.07
N ASP A 15 4.44 7.24 -0.24
CA ASP A 15 5.35 8.28 -0.76
C ASP A 15 4.98 9.65 -0.17
N LYS A 16 3.67 9.97 -0.10
CA LYS A 16 3.17 11.19 0.54
C LYS A 16 3.48 11.24 2.03
N ALA A 17 3.30 10.13 2.74
CA ALA A 17 3.63 10.06 4.16
C ALA A 17 5.13 10.35 4.39
N LEU A 18 6.00 9.93 3.47
CA LEU A 18 7.46 10.04 3.51
C LEU A 18 8.03 11.30 2.82
N GLU A 19 7.18 12.25 2.38
CA GLU A 19 7.62 13.49 1.73
C GLU A 19 8.49 14.37 2.65
N ASP A 20 8.15 14.41 3.94
CA ASP A 20 8.90 15.16 4.96
C ASP A 20 9.59 14.20 5.94
N PRO A 21 10.92 14.09 5.89
CA PRO A 21 11.70 13.23 6.80
C PRO A 21 11.51 13.53 8.29
N ALA A 22 11.11 14.75 8.66
CA ALA A 22 10.88 15.13 10.05
C ALA A 22 9.58 14.53 10.61
N THR A 23 8.58 14.31 9.75
CA THR A 23 7.25 13.79 10.14
C THR A 23 6.94 12.42 9.58
N GLY A 24 7.80 11.86 8.70
CA GLY A 24 7.52 10.66 7.93
C GLY A 24 7.07 9.44 8.74
N ASN A 25 7.83 9.07 9.78
CA ASN A 25 7.47 7.92 10.62
C ASN A 25 6.15 8.13 11.38
N ALA A 26 5.88 9.37 11.83
CA ALA A 26 4.62 9.70 12.48
C ALA A 26 3.44 9.63 11.50
N ASN A 27 3.63 10.08 10.26
CA ASN A 27 2.64 9.98 9.20
C ASN A 27 2.36 8.51 8.83
N LEU A 28 3.40 7.67 8.74
CA LEU A 28 3.25 6.22 8.55
C LEU A 28 2.43 5.59 9.67
N LYS A 29 2.64 5.99 10.92
CA LYS A 29 1.84 5.50 12.06
C LYS A 29 0.35 5.84 11.93
N VAL A 30 0.04 7.08 11.52
CA VAL A 30 -1.33 7.52 11.27
C VAL A 30 -1.93 6.72 10.11
N TYR A 31 -1.19 6.58 9.02
CA TYR A 31 -1.62 5.83 7.85
C TYR A 31 -1.85 4.34 8.16
N HIS A 32 -0.96 3.70 8.93
CA HIS A 32 -1.10 2.32 9.39
C HIS A 32 -2.42 2.10 10.11
N LYS A 33 -2.82 3.04 10.98
CA LYS A 33 -4.11 2.97 11.69
C LYS A 33 -5.29 3.05 10.72
N THR A 34 -5.24 3.94 9.74
CA THR A 34 -6.29 4.08 8.72
C THR A 34 -6.42 2.80 7.90
N VAL A 35 -5.32 2.30 7.33
CA VAL A 35 -5.33 1.08 6.50
C VAL A 35 -5.75 -0.14 7.30
N THR A 36 -5.35 -0.24 8.57
CA THR A 36 -5.82 -1.32 9.47
C THR A 36 -7.34 -1.30 9.61
N GLN A 37 -7.92 -0.12 9.83
CA GLN A 37 -9.38 0.02 9.95
C GLN A 37 -10.09 -0.33 8.64
N ASP A 38 -9.54 0.08 7.50
CA ASP A 38 -10.11 -0.22 6.18
C ASP A 38 -10.08 -1.72 5.88
N VAL A 39 -8.97 -2.41 6.20
CA VAL A 39 -8.87 -3.87 6.08
C VAL A 39 -9.90 -4.56 6.96
N GLU A 40 -10.09 -4.13 8.22
CA GLU A 40 -11.11 -4.68 9.12
C GLU A 40 -12.54 -4.50 8.57
N ASN A 41 -12.82 -3.34 7.98
CA ASN A 41 -14.11 -3.04 7.35
C ASN A 41 -14.37 -3.98 6.16
N ILE A 42 -13.36 -4.18 5.29
CA ILE A 42 -13.47 -5.07 4.14
C ILE A 42 -13.60 -6.53 4.59
N VAL A 43 -12.83 -6.96 5.59
CA VAL A 43 -12.93 -8.30 6.19
C VAL A 43 -14.34 -8.54 6.75
N THR A 44 -14.91 -7.55 7.43
CA THR A 44 -16.28 -7.62 7.96
C THR A 44 -17.30 -7.74 6.82
N LEU A 45 -17.14 -6.94 5.77
CA LEU A 45 -18.01 -6.98 4.59
C LEU A 45 -18.00 -8.36 3.92
N VAL A 46 -16.83 -8.99 3.75
CA VAL A 46 -16.75 -10.33 3.14
C VAL A 46 -17.19 -11.47 4.04
N ARG A 47 -17.14 -11.28 5.37
CA ARG A 47 -17.73 -12.23 6.33
C ARG A 47 -19.26 -12.19 6.32
N GLY A 48 -19.84 -11.08 5.85
CA GLY A 48 -21.27 -10.96 5.57
C GLY A 48 -21.72 -11.74 4.33
N ASP A 49 -23.01 -11.56 4.02
CA ASP A 49 -23.65 -12.27 2.92
C ASP A 49 -23.44 -11.54 1.58
N LEU A 50 -22.26 -11.74 1.00
CA LEU A 50 -21.94 -11.24 -0.35
C LEU A 50 -22.28 -12.26 -1.44
N PRO A 51 -22.84 -11.82 -2.57
CA PRO A 51 -23.03 -12.66 -3.76
C PRO A 51 -21.71 -13.33 -4.18
N LYS A 52 -21.79 -14.58 -4.66
CA LYS A 52 -20.61 -15.39 -5.05
C LYS A 52 -19.68 -14.67 -6.04
N LEU A 53 -20.23 -13.91 -6.99
CA LEU A 53 -19.45 -13.17 -7.98
C LEU A 53 -18.65 -12.04 -7.34
N THR A 54 -19.28 -11.25 -6.46
CA THR A 54 -18.62 -10.18 -5.70
C THR A 54 -17.53 -10.74 -4.80
N ARG A 55 -17.80 -11.84 -4.10
CA ARG A 55 -16.82 -12.51 -3.23
C ARG A 55 -15.56 -12.94 -3.99
N LYS A 56 -15.71 -13.46 -5.22
CA LYS A 56 -14.57 -13.83 -6.08
C LYS A 56 -13.74 -12.62 -6.53
N ALA A 57 -14.37 -11.47 -6.73
CA ALA A 57 -13.67 -10.23 -7.11
C ALA A 57 -12.94 -9.57 -5.92
N VAL A 58 -13.51 -9.64 -4.71
CA VAL A 58 -12.98 -8.97 -3.51
C VAL A 58 -11.88 -9.78 -2.81
N ALA A 59 -11.90 -11.11 -2.90
CA ALA A 59 -10.90 -11.93 -2.20
C ALA A 59 -9.43 -11.59 -2.57
N PRO A 60 -9.05 -11.38 -3.84
CA PRO A 60 -7.70 -10.93 -4.18
C PRO A 60 -7.37 -9.52 -3.67
N LEU A 61 -8.37 -8.64 -3.53
CA LEU A 61 -8.17 -7.28 -3.02
C LEU A 61 -7.78 -7.31 -1.54
N ILE A 62 -8.46 -8.12 -0.74
CA ILE A 62 -8.12 -8.30 0.68
C ILE A 62 -6.69 -8.75 0.86
N VAL A 63 -6.20 -9.66 0.00
CA VAL A 63 -4.82 -10.15 0.08
C VAL A 63 -3.83 -8.99 -0.13
N ILE A 64 -4.11 -8.09 -1.06
CA ILE A 64 -3.27 -6.92 -1.34
C ILE A 64 -3.38 -5.89 -0.22
N ASP A 65 -4.59 -5.61 0.27
CA ASP A 65 -4.80 -4.62 1.33
C ASP A 65 -4.16 -5.07 2.66
N VAL A 66 -4.23 -6.37 2.97
CA VAL A 66 -3.52 -6.97 4.11
C VAL A 66 -2.00 -6.86 3.92
N HIS A 67 -1.48 -7.15 2.73
CA HIS A 67 -0.06 -6.99 2.46
C HIS A 67 0.40 -5.54 2.60
N ALA A 68 -0.34 -4.59 2.04
CA ALA A 68 -0.03 -3.17 2.16
C ALA A 68 -0.04 -2.71 3.62
N ARG A 69 -1.03 -3.13 4.42
CA ARG A 69 -1.07 -2.89 5.87
C ARG A 69 0.19 -3.39 6.56
N ASP A 70 0.56 -4.64 6.30
CA ASP A 70 1.70 -5.30 6.96
C ASP A 70 3.02 -4.59 6.59
N VAL A 71 3.19 -4.18 5.33
CA VAL A 71 4.34 -3.38 4.89
C VAL A 71 4.39 -2.02 5.59
N VAL A 72 3.28 -1.28 5.67
CA VAL A 72 3.25 0.01 6.37
C VAL A 72 3.61 -0.16 7.85
N GLY A 73 3.11 -1.23 8.49
CA GLY A 73 3.43 -1.58 9.87
C GLY A 73 4.93 -1.83 10.06
N GLU A 74 5.53 -2.62 9.17
CA GLU A 74 6.97 -2.90 9.18
C GLU A 74 7.81 -1.63 8.99
N LEU A 75 7.46 -0.77 8.03
CA LEU A 75 8.16 0.51 7.80
C LEU A 75 8.07 1.43 9.02
N TYR A 76 6.89 1.48 9.66
CA TYR A 76 6.68 2.23 10.89
C TYR A 76 7.57 1.70 12.03
N GLU A 77 7.55 0.38 12.27
CA GLU A 77 8.32 -0.27 13.33
C GLU A 77 9.84 -0.11 13.13
N LYS A 78 10.30 -0.14 11.88
CA LYS A 78 11.70 0.09 11.50
C LYS A 78 12.15 1.55 11.59
N GLY A 79 11.23 2.48 11.87
CA GLY A 79 11.59 3.89 12.01
C GLY A 79 11.80 4.61 10.69
N VAL A 80 11.33 4.05 9.56
CA VAL A 80 11.45 4.67 8.23
C VAL A 80 10.80 6.05 8.26
N SER A 81 11.50 7.05 7.71
CA SER A 81 11.00 8.42 7.71
C SER A 81 11.17 9.14 6.37
N GLY A 82 11.99 8.63 5.46
CA GLY A 82 12.18 9.25 4.15
C GLY A 82 11.92 8.31 2.97
N ALA A 83 11.56 8.89 1.82
CA ALA A 83 11.32 8.13 0.59
C ALA A 83 12.58 7.43 0.01
N ASN A 84 13.77 7.79 0.51
CA ASN A 84 15.04 7.19 0.12
C ASN A 84 15.52 6.07 1.07
N ASP A 85 14.74 5.72 2.09
CA ASP A 85 15.08 4.62 3.00
C ASP A 85 15.02 3.27 2.27
N PHE A 86 16.03 2.43 2.52
CA PHE A 86 16.15 1.15 1.83
C PHE A 86 14.94 0.24 2.04
N ASP A 87 14.38 0.19 3.25
CA ASP A 87 13.23 -0.65 3.57
C ASP A 87 11.99 -0.28 2.74
N TRP A 88 11.81 1.01 2.42
CA TRP A 88 10.79 1.44 1.48
C TRP A 88 11.20 1.14 0.04
N LEU A 89 12.45 1.42 -0.32
CA LEU A 89 12.99 1.22 -1.66
C LEU A 89 12.98 -0.25 -2.12
N ALA A 90 13.03 -1.20 -1.18
CA ALA A 90 12.97 -2.63 -1.42
C ALA A 90 11.56 -3.15 -1.81
N GLN A 91 10.51 -2.37 -1.57
CA GLN A 91 9.13 -2.76 -1.90
C GLN A 91 8.82 -2.61 -3.39
N LEU A 92 7.84 -3.36 -3.91
CA LEU A 92 7.27 -3.13 -5.24
C LEU A 92 6.43 -1.85 -5.21
N ARG A 93 6.76 -0.87 -6.06
CA ARG A 93 6.07 0.43 -6.12
C ARG A 93 5.51 0.67 -7.51
N TYR A 94 4.28 1.17 -7.57
CA TYR A 94 3.56 1.44 -8.82
C TYR A 94 3.47 2.94 -9.06
N TYR A 95 4.02 3.41 -10.18
CA TYR A 95 4.04 4.82 -10.55
C TYR A 95 3.33 5.06 -11.88
N PRO A 96 2.40 6.04 -11.96
CA PRO A 96 1.82 6.43 -13.23
C PRO A 96 2.98 6.87 -14.14
N ALA A 97 2.96 6.43 -15.39
CA ALA A 97 3.94 6.91 -16.35
C ALA A 97 3.67 8.38 -16.69
N VAL A 98 4.73 9.09 -17.01
CA VAL A 98 4.67 10.48 -17.47
C VAL A 98 4.59 10.45 -19.00
N GLY A 99 3.41 10.70 -19.56
CA GLY A 99 3.17 10.73 -21.02
C GLY A 99 2.23 9.62 -21.52
N ASP A 100 2.29 9.29 -22.81
CA ASP A 100 1.49 8.23 -23.46
C ASP A 100 2.00 6.80 -23.22
N GLU A 101 3.01 6.64 -22.36
CA GLU A 101 3.53 5.33 -21.99
C GLU A 101 2.69 4.69 -20.87
N GLY A 102 2.59 3.36 -20.87
CA GLY A 102 1.85 2.62 -19.84
C GLY A 102 2.52 2.73 -18.46
N SER A 103 1.80 2.33 -17.41
CA SER A 103 2.26 2.28 -16.01
C SER A 103 3.68 1.71 -15.79
N THR A 104 4.46 2.31 -14.88
CA THR A 104 5.78 1.79 -14.49
C THR A 104 5.75 1.11 -13.12
N VAL A 105 6.44 -0.02 -12.99
CA VAL A 105 6.66 -0.72 -11.71
C VAL A 105 8.13 -0.58 -11.36
N ARG A 106 8.44 -0.17 -10.12
CA ARG A 106 9.80 0.01 -9.62
C ARG A 106 10.07 -0.92 -8.44
N MET A 107 11.25 -1.52 -8.45
CA MET A 107 11.85 -2.25 -7.33
C MET A 107 13.35 -2.00 -7.43
N ILE A 108 14.01 -1.71 -6.31
CA ILE A 108 15.47 -1.58 -6.33
C ILE A 108 16.09 -2.97 -6.48
N SER A 109 17.05 -3.12 -7.40
CA SER A 109 17.93 -4.29 -7.42
C SER A 109 19.21 -3.92 -6.68
N THR A 110 19.55 -4.69 -5.65
CA THR A 110 20.85 -4.58 -4.99
C THR A 110 21.94 -4.93 -6.00
N THR A 111 22.94 -4.06 -6.12
CA THR A 111 24.21 -4.37 -6.83
C THR A 111 25.18 -5.05 -5.89
#